data_AF-A0A673XYG1-F1
#
_entry.id   AF-A0A673XYG1-F1
#
_cell.length_a   1.000
_cell.length_b   1.000
_cell.length_c   1.000
_cell.angle_alpha   90.00
_cell.angle_beta   90.00
_cell.angle_gamma   90.00
#
_symmetry.space_group_name_H-M   'P 1'
#
loop_
_entity.id
_entity.type
_entity.pdbx_description
1 polymer ?
#
loop_
_entity_poly.entity_id
_entity_poly.type
_entity_poly.pdbx_seq_one_letter_code
_entity_poly.pdbx_strand_id
1 'polypeptide(L)'
;MAGTSKEHRLSQHVYATLQTLSCSLVEGLYLREAESMQELLCTPSQHRTDILAWICSSICPSLSKKLPSLRSKDPNSLSQGKYTCLGKVLLVSSSC
;
A
#
# COMPACT_ATOMS: atom_id res chain seq x y z
N MET A 1 -10.56 -24.71 14.35
CA MET A 1 -10.74 -23.27 14.60
C MET A 1 -9.48 -22.57 14.14
N ALA A 2 -9.50 -21.92 12.99
CA ALA A 2 -8.32 -21.24 12.46
C ALA A 2 -8.02 -20.00 13.32
N GLY A 3 -6.89 -20.01 14.04
CA GLY A 3 -6.42 -18.81 14.72
C GLY A 3 -6.23 -17.70 13.70
N THR A 4 -6.66 -16.48 14.03
CA THR A 4 -6.51 -15.31 13.15
C THR A 4 -5.04 -15.20 12.71
N SER A 5 -4.76 -15.43 11.43
CA SER A 5 -3.39 -15.33 10.89
C SER A 5 -2.83 -13.93 11.19
N LYS A 6 -1.51 -13.83 11.40
CA LYS A 6 -0.83 -12.53 11.59
C LYS A 6 -1.18 -11.56 10.46
N GLU A 7 -1.35 -12.08 9.25
CA GLU A 7 -1.71 -11.32 8.05
C GLU A 7 -3.08 -10.66 8.18
N HIS A 8 -4.11 -11.37 8.68
CA HIS A 8 -5.44 -10.78 8.91
C HIS A 8 -5.37 -9.57 9.83
N ARG A 9 -4.62 -9.68 10.94
CA ARG A 9 -4.46 -8.58 11.91
C ARG A 9 -3.77 -7.38 11.29
N LEU A 10 -2.75 -7.61 10.46
CA LEU A 10 -2.03 -6.56 9.76
C LEU A 10 -2.93 -5.88 8.72
N SER A 11 -3.69 -6.65 7.92
CA SER A 11 -4.63 -6.10 6.94
C SER A 11 -5.71 -5.23 7.58
N GLN A 12 -6.28 -5.69 8.70
CA GLN A 12 -7.23 -4.90 9.49
C GLN A 12 -6.61 -3.60 9.99
N HIS A 13 -5.39 -3.66 10.53
CA HIS A 13 -4.69 -2.49 11.06
C HIS A 13 -4.35 -1.47 9.95
N VAL A 14 -3.86 -1.94 8.80
CA VAL A 14 -3.58 -1.09 7.64
C VAL A 14 -4.86 -0.45 7.13
N TYR A 15 -5.95 -1.22 7.00
CA TYR A 15 -7.24 -0.69 6.54
C TYR A 15 -7.81 0.37 7.49
N ALA A 16 -7.79 0.11 8.80
CA ALA A 16 -8.22 1.09 9.81
C ALA A 16 -7.34 2.36 9.79
N THR A 17 -6.04 2.21 9.56
CA THR A 17 -5.13 3.35 9.41
C THR A 17 -5.47 4.16 8.16
N LEU A 18 -5.74 3.51 7.03
CA LEU A 18 -6.16 4.18 5.79
C LEU A 18 -7.47 4.97 5.99
N GLN A 19 -8.44 4.41 6.73
CA GLN A 19 -9.67 5.12 7.09
C GLN A 19 -9.39 6.33 7.98
N THR A 20 -8.52 6.18 8.97
CA THR A 20 -8.14 7.28 9.90
C THR A 20 -7.44 8.42 9.16
N LEU A 21 -6.65 8.09 8.14
CA LEU A 21 -5.97 9.06 7.28
C LEU A 21 -6.88 9.61 6.17
N SER A 22 -8.19 9.30 6.21
CA SER A 22 -9.19 9.72 5.22
C SER A 22 -8.75 9.43 3.78
N CYS A 23 -8.18 8.23 3.55
CA CYS A 23 -7.84 7.78 2.22
C CYS A 23 -9.11 7.60 1.38
N SER A 24 -9.29 8.45 0.37
CA SER A 24 -10.47 8.47 -0.50
C SER A 24 -10.72 7.15 -1.24
N LEU A 25 -9.70 6.30 -1.38
CA LEU A 25 -9.81 5.00 -2.05
C LEU A 25 -10.53 3.96 -1.19
N VAL A 26 -10.48 4.08 0.14
CA VAL A 26 -11.19 3.18 1.06
C VAL A 26 -12.45 3.81 1.65
N GLU A 27 -12.64 5.10 1.45
CA GLU A 27 -13.85 5.82 1.81
C GLU A 27 -15.05 5.26 1.01
N GLY A 28 -16.04 4.71 1.72
CA GLY A 28 -17.23 4.11 1.11
C GLY A 28 -17.16 2.61 0.79
N LEU A 29 -16.04 1.92 1.01
CA LEU A 29 -15.96 0.47 0.79
C LEU A 29 -16.61 -0.37 1.91
N TYR A 30 -16.90 0.22 3.07
CA TYR A 30 -17.59 -0.39 4.24
C TYR A 30 -17.23 -1.86 4.54
N LEU A 31 -15.97 -2.25 4.33
CA LEU A 31 -15.52 -3.61 4.61
C LEU A 31 -15.50 -3.85 6.11
N ARG A 32 -16.09 -4.96 6.57
CA ARG A 32 -16.12 -5.36 7.98
C ARG A 32 -15.34 -6.65 8.23
N GLU A 33 -15.26 -7.49 7.22
CA GLU A 33 -14.65 -8.80 7.26
C GLU A 33 -13.13 -8.71 7.05
N ALA A 34 -12.37 -9.37 7.92
CA ALA A 34 -10.91 -9.40 7.84
C ALA A 34 -10.41 -9.97 6.51
N GLU A 35 -11.11 -10.96 5.96
CA GLU A 35 -10.77 -11.61 4.70
C GLU A 35 -10.91 -10.64 3.52
N SER A 36 -11.98 -9.86 3.47
CA SER A 36 -12.17 -8.86 2.40
C SER A 36 -11.14 -7.73 2.47
N MET A 37 -10.77 -7.30 3.69
CA MET A 37 -9.67 -6.32 3.86
C MET A 37 -8.33 -6.91 3.40
N GLN A 38 -8.07 -8.17 3.73
CA GLN A 38 -6.86 -8.85 3.27
C GLN A 38 -6.86 -9.03 1.76
N GLU A 39 -7.96 -9.46 1.16
CA GLU A 39 -8.09 -9.60 -0.29
C GLU A 39 -7.82 -8.26 -1.00
N LEU A 40 -8.40 -7.17 -0.50
CA LEU A 40 -8.17 -5.83 -1.04
C LEU A 40 -6.68 -5.42 -1.00
N LEU A 41 -5.98 -5.72 0.09
CA LEU A 41 -4.63 -5.21 0.34
C LEU A 41 -3.52 -6.15 -0.15
N CYS A 42 -3.80 -7.46 -0.16
CA CYS A 42 -2.82 -8.51 -0.37
C CYS A 42 -3.01 -9.25 -1.71
N THR A 43 -4.16 -9.12 -2.38
CA THR A 43 -4.35 -9.66 -3.73
C THR A 43 -3.95 -8.62 -4.78
N PRO A 44 -3.22 -9.01 -5.84
CA PRO A 44 -2.90 -8.10 -6.94
C PRO A 44 -4.19 -7.60 -7.62
N SER A 45 -4.41 -6.29 -7.55
CA SER A 45 -5.53 -5.61 -8.19
C SER A 45 -5.17 -4.16 -8.53
N GLN A 46 -5.96 -3.55 -9.43
CA GLN A 46 -5.81 -2.12 -9.75
C GLN A 46 -6.02 -1.27 -8.49
N HIS A 47 -7.06 -1.56 -7.73
CA HIS A 47 -7.41 -0.84 -6.51
C HIS A 47 -6.28 -0.91 -5.45
N ARG A 48 -5.68 -2.09 -5.24
CA ARG A 48 -4.51 -2.26 -4.36
C ARG A 48 -3.33 -1.41 -4.79
N THR A 49 -3.11 -1.30 -6.10
CA THR A 49 -2.03 -0.48 -6.66
C THR A 49 -2.29 1.01 -6.44
N ASP A 50 -3.55 1.44 -6.58
CA ASP A 50 -3.96 2.82 -6.30
C ASP A 50 -3.80 3.17 -4.81
N ILE A 51 -4.12 2.25 -3.90
CA ILE A 51 -3.87 2.43 -2.47
C ILE A 51 -2.37 2.61 -2.19
N LEU A 52 -1.51 1.74 -2.73
CA LEU A 52 -0.06 1.88 -2.56
C LEU A 52 0.48 3.19 -3.16
N ALA A 53 -0.05 3.60 -4.31
CA ALA A 53 0.27 4.87 -4.96
C ALA A 53 -0.04 6.06 -4.04
N TRP A 54 -1.22 6.03 -3.42
CA TRP A 54 -1.66 7.04 -2.47
C TRP A 54 -0.75 7.07 -1.25
N ILE A 55 -0.48 5.92 -0.62
CA ILE A 55 0.42 5.83 0.55
C ILE A 55 1.80 6.42 0.23
N CYS A 56 2.40 6.02 -0.90
CA CYS A 56 3.72 6.51 -1.30
C CYS A 56 3.72 8.02 -1.56
N SER A 57 2.65 8.56 -2.14
CA SER A 57 2.51 9.99 -2.42
C SER A 57 2.30 10.81 -1.15
N SER A 58 1.56 10.28 -0.17
CA SER A 58 1.31 10.91 1.13
C SER A 58 2.57 10.98 1.99
N ILE A 59 3.44 9.97 1.92
CA ILE A 59 4.72 9.96 2.65
C ILE A 59 5.78 10.79 1.92
N CYS A 60 5.83 10.72 0.58
CA CYS A 60 6.84 11.36 -0.23
C CYS A 60 6.22 11.98 -1.50
N PRO A 61 5.87 13.27 -1.49
CA PRO A 61 5.24 13.93 -2.64
C PRO A 61 6.11 13.93 -3.90
N SER A 62 7.43 13.75 -3.77
CA SER A 62 8.35 13.57 -4.90
C SER A 62 8.11 12.26 -5.67
N LEU A 63 7.58 11.22 -5.02
CA LEU A 63 7.23 9.94 -5.65
C LEU A 63 5.97 10.05 -6.51
N SER A 64 5.01 10.91 -6.13
CA SER A 64 3.79 11.15 -6.90
C SER A 64 4.08 11.57 -8.35
N LYS A 65 5.15 12.35 -8.58
CA LYS A 65 5.58 12.77 -9.93
C LYS A 65 6.21 11.63 -10.76
N LYS A 66 6.80 10.63 -10.10
CA LYS A 66 7.48 9.49 -10.76
C LYS A 66 6.58 8.27 -10.91
N LEU A 67 5.53 8.16 -10.13
CA LEU A 67 4.64 7.00 -10.12
C LEU A 67 3.86 6.79 -11.43
N PRO A 68 3.33 7.83 -12.11
CA PRO A 68 2.67 7.67 -13.41
C PRO A 68 3.62 7.12 -14.48
N SER A 69 4.91 7.46 -14.39
CA SER A 69 5.97 6.92 -15.26
C SER A 69 6.28 5.44 -14.99
N LEU A 70 5.75 4.84 -13.91
CA LEU A 70 5.85 3.40 -13.62
C LEU A 70 4.68 2.59 -14.21
N ARG A 71 3.61 3.24 -14.68
CA ARG A 71 2.50 2.54 -15.36
C ARG A 71 2.83 2.15 -16.81
N SER A 72 3.95 2.61 -17.35
CA SER A 72 4.35 2.38 -18.74
C SER A 72 5.29 1.18 -18.88
N LYS A 73 4.74 0.13 -19.52
CA LYS A 73 5.35 -0.93 -20.32
C LYS A 73 6.40 -1.83 -19.64
N ASP A 74 5.96 -3.08 -19.41
CA ASP A 74 6.71 -4.28 -19.03
C ASP A 74 6.87 -4.58 -17.51
N PRO A 75 6.06 -5.50 -16.94
CA PRO A 75 6.16 -5.90 -15.53
C PRO A 75 7.39 -6.76 -15.20
N ASN A 76 8.15 -7.21 -16.21
CA ASN A 76 9.24 -8.19 -16.04
C ASN A 76 10.65 -7.56 -15.94
N SER A 77 10.78 -6.23 -16.02
CA SER A 77 12.08 -5.53 -15.95
C SER A 77 12.29 -4.74 -14.65
N LEU A 78 11.62 -5.15 -13.57
CA LEU A 78 11.67 -4.49 -12.26
C LEU A 78 12.98 -4.78 -11.49
N SER A 79 14.12 -4.60 -12.16
CA SER A 79 15.44 -4.97 -11.67
C SER A 79 16.06 -3.86 -10.82
N GLN A 80 16.25 -4.17 -9.52
CA GLN A 80 17.32 -3.72 -8.61
C GLN A 80 17.44 -2.22 -8.23
N GLY A 81 17.22 -1.26 -9.13
CA GLY A 81 17.39 0.18 -8.83
C GLY A 81 16.17 0.89 -8.22
N LYS A 82 15.02 0.20 -8.13
CA LYS A 82 13.71 0.82 -7.82
C LYS A 82 13.24 0.62 -6.37
N TYR A 83 13.74 -0.40 -5.67
CA TYR A 83 13.52 -0.59 -4.23
C TYR A 83 14.34 0.38 -3.37
N THR A 84 15.36 1.02 -3.93
CA THR A 84 16.25 1.94 -3.21
C THR A 84 15.54 3.22 -2.78
N CYS A 85 14.55 3.72 -3.54
CA CYS A 85 13.77 4.88 -3.12
C CYS A 85 12.83 4.56 -1.94
N LEU A 86 12.24 3.36 -1.91
CA LEU A 86 11.44 2.89 -0.78
C LEU A 86 12.33 2.54 0.43
N GLY A 87 13.51 1.96 0.20
CA GLY A 87 14.51 1.68 1.23
C GLY A 87 15.10 2.94 1.89
N LYS A 88 15.27 4.04 1.14
CA LYS A 88 15.75 5.31 1.69
C LYS A 88 14.72 5.99 2.60
N VAL A 89 13.42 5.86 2.31
CA VAL A 89 12.35 6.38 3.17
C VAL A 89 12.29 5.61 4.49
N LEU A 90 12.49 4.29 4.45
CA LEU A 90 12.52 3.47 5.65
C LEU A 90 13.76 3.74 6.52
N LEU A 91 14.92 4.04 5.91
CA LEU A 91 16.16 4.36 6.65
C LEU A 91 16.14 5.72 7.34
N VAL A 92 15.29 6.67 6.91
CA VAL A 92 15.09 7.96 7.57
C VAL A 92 14.13 7.88 8.77
N SER A 93 13.32 6.82 8.86
CA SER A 93 12.35 6.65 9.94
C SER A 93 12.94 6.02 11.22
N SER A 94 14.25 5.69 11.23
CA SER A 94 14.96 5.10 12.37
C SER A 94 15.68 6.14 13.25
N SER A 95 15.39 7.43 13.10
CA SER A 95 16.02 8.51 13.89
C SER A 95 15.05 9.57 14.40
N CYS A 96 13.81 9.18 14.68
CA CYS A 96 12.94 9.90 15.61
C CYS A 96 12.64 9.01 16.81
#